data_AF-A0AAE1XF23-F1
#
_entry.id   AF-A0AAE1XF23-F1
#
_cell.length_a   1.000
_cell.length_b   1.000
_cell.length_c   1.000
_cell.angle_alpha   90.00
_cell.angle_beta   90.00
_cell.angle_gamma   90.00
#
_symmetry.space_group_name_H-M   'P 1'
#
loop_
_entity.id
_entity.type
_entity.pdbx_description
1 polymer ?
#
loop_
_entity_poly.entity_id
_entity_poly.type
_entity_poly.pdbx_seq_one_letter_code
_entity_poly.pdbx_strand_id
1 'polypeptide(L)'
;TPLEMVACHRVGDVRDVFVGLGFQVIRVCFEGNATYLLITRSMDRSKELLCVLDFFDPSGIKNTCSITSLEQIQINLFQDHVCGGSKVNIYQYSMVLFCQKDFKENLWLPRSLFVLEGHLLLCTEDLMQFGPSENAFSPTYFLLDSCCAVIDVSEMAIDTSDSPCIALSFRHTLEFRPSEKRYTTEHAHPTKKCAADPVTWKLKWFSKDSVFKFVALLKAIHGQVATSSFLVRYGS
;
A
#
# COMPACT_ATOMS: atom_id res chain seq x y z
N THR A 1 7.43 15.59 -23.25
CA THR A 1 7.77 14.52 -24.20
C THR A 1 6.53 14.13 -24.96
N PRO A 2 6.59 13.92 -26.28
CA PRO A 2 5.47 13.35 -27.03
C PRO A 2 5.16 11.95 -26.48
N LEU A 3 3.87 11.58 -26.46
CA LEU A 3 3.46 10.22 -26.11
C LEU A 3 3.91 9.29 -27.23
N GLU A 4 4.73 8.30 -26.88
CA GLU A 4 5.16 7.25 -27.81
C GLU A 4 4.30 6.00 -27.58
N MET A 5 3.74 5.46 -28.66
CA MET A 5 2.98 4.21 -28.58
C MET A 5 3.97 3.04 -28.49
N VAL A 6 4.08 2.45 -27.31
CA VAL A 6 4.99 1.32 -27.05
C VAL A 6 4.49 0.02 -27.68
N ALA A 7 3.17 -0.19 -27.71
CA ALA A 7 2.52 -1.33 -28.34
C ALA A 7 1.02 -1.07 -28.57
N CYS A 8 0.40 -1.89 -29.41
CA CYS A 8 -1.04 -1.93 -29.63
C CYS A 8 -1.48 -3.39 -29.70
N HIS A 9 -2.43 -3.77 -28.86
CA HIS A 9 -2.96 -5.14 -28.77
C HIS A 9 -4.47 -5.10 -28.99
N ARG A 10 -5.03 -6.16 -29.56
CA ARG A 10 -6.49 -6.26 -29.64
C ARG A 10 -7.01 -6.71 -28.28
N VAL A 11 -8.18 -6.22 -27.89
CA VAL A 11 -8.76 -6.63 -26.61
C VAL A 11 -9.13 -8.12 -26.61
N GLY A 12 -9.46 -8.68 -27.77
CA GLY A 12 -9.66 -10.12 -27.93
C GLY A 12 -8.40 -10.97 -27.69
N ASP A 13 -7.21 -10.36 -27.72
CA ASP A 13 -5.95 -11.05 -27.43
C ASP A 13 -5.67 -11.09 -25.90
N VAL A 14 -6.54 -10.52 -25.06
CA VAL A 14 -6.40 -10.59 -23.59
C VAL A 14 -6.78 -11.99 -23.12
N ARG A 15 -5.81 -12.65 -22.47
CA ARG A 15 -5.95 -14.01 -21.93
C ARG A 15 -6.33 -14.01 -20.46
N ASP A 16 -5.58 -13.27 -19.65
CA ASP A 16 -5.80 -13.24 -18.20
C ASP A 16 -5.63 -11.83 -17.65
N VAL A 17 -6.42 -11.51 -16.66
CA VAL A 17 -6.34 -10.27 -15.89
C VAL A 17 -6.25 -10.62 -14.41
N PHE A 18 -5.16 -10.20 -13.78
CA PHE A 18 -4.97 -10.38 -12.34
C PHE A 18 -5.13 -9.04 -11.63
N VAL A 19 -5.99 -9.01 -10.62
CA VAL A 19 -6.29 -7.81 -9.85
C VAL A 19 -5.74 -7.96 -8.44
N GLY A 20 -4.91 -7.01 -8.03
CA GLY A 20 -4.30 -6.99 -6.72
C GLY A 20 -5.18 -6.36 -5.65
N LEU A 21 -4.68 -6.43 -4.42
CA LEU A 21 -5.24 -5.84 -3.22
C LEU A 21 -5.65 -4.38 -3.46
N GLY A 22 -6.84 -4.02 -2.99
CA GLY A 22 -7.37 -2.66 -3.10
C GLY A 22 -7.60 -2.15 -4.52
N PHE A 23 -7.59 -3.02 -5.53
CA PHE A 23 -7.70 -2.66 -6.95
C PHE A 23 -6.60 -1.70 -7.42
N GLN A 24 -5.41 -1.67 -6.82
CA GLN A 24 -4.40 -0.67 -7.19
C GLN A 24 -3.38 -1.17 -8.21
N VAL A 25 -3.19 -2.48 -8.29
CA VAL A 25 -2.29 -3.12 -9.24
C VAL A 25 -3.11 -4.08 -10.10
N ILE A 26 -3.00 -3.95 -11.43
CA ILE A 26 -3.64 -4.83 -12.39
C ILE A 26 -2.57 -5.35 -13.35
N ARG A 27 -2.55 -6.67 -13.55
CA ARG A 27 -1.69 -7.32 -14.56
C ARG A 27 -2.58 -7.83 -15.67
N VAL A 28 -2.30 -7.39 -16.89
CA VAL A 28 -3.02 -7.82 -18.10
C VAL A 28 -2.07 -8.65 -18.94
N CYS A 29 -2.44 -9.91 -19.15
CA CYS A 29 -1.69 -10.90 -19.92
C CYS A 29 -2.35 -11.07 -21.28
N PHE A 30 -1.57 -10.94 -22.34
CA PHE A 30 -2.01 -11.11 -23.72
C PHE A 30 -1.52 -12.45 -24.29
N GLU A 31 -2.17 -12.90 -25.36
CA GLU A 31 -1.64 -13.95 -26.22
C GLU A 31 -0.24 -13.57 -26.73
N GLY A 32 0.66 -14.56 -26.88
CA GLY A 32 2.06 -14.29 -27.26
C GLY A 32 2.97 -13.80 -26.13
N ASN A 33 2.58 -14.01 -24.86
CA ASN A 33 3.37 -13.72 -23.66
C ASN A 33 3.65 -12.23 -23.37
N ALA A 34 3.02 -11.30 -24.09
CA ALA A 34 3.06 -9.90 -23.71
C ALA A 34 2.30 -9.68 -22.40
N THR A 35 2.85 -8.91 -21.47
CA THR A 35 2.23 -8.68 -20.17
C THR A 35 2.48 -7.25 -19.70
N TYR A 36 1.43 -6.61 -19.21
CA TYR A 36 1.48 -5.23 -18.74
C TYR A 36 1.06 -5.17 -17.27
N LEU A 37 1.85 -4.45 -16.49
CA LEU A 37 1.55 -4.13 -15.11
C LEU A 37 1.08 -2.67 -15.05
N LEU A 38 -0.10 -2.46 -14.49
CA LEU A 38 -0.76 -1.18 -14.40
C LEU A 38 -0.96 -0.85 -12.92
N ILE A 39 -0.32 0.23 -12.46
CA ILE A 39 -0.59 0.82 -11.14
C ILE A 39 -1.59 1.93 -11.36
N THR A 40 -2.81 1.73 -10.88
CA THR A 40 -3.90 2.68 -11.11
C THR A 40 -3.93 3.73 -10.00
N ARG A 41 -4.46 4.90 -10.37
CA ARG A 41 -4.58 6.05 -9.47
C ARG A 41 -5.77 5.94 -8.52
N SER A 42 -6.76 5.10 -8.83
CA SER A 42 -7.89 4.90 -7.94
C SER A 42 -8.58 3.59 -8.26
N MET A 43 -9.32 3.08 -7.28
CA MET A 43 -10.22 1.95 -7.49
C MET A 43 -11.21 2.22 -8.62
N ASP A 44 -11.69 3.46 -8.79
CA ASP A 44 -12.62 3.80 -9.87
C ASP A 44 -11.96 3.67 -11.24
N ARG A 45 -10.72 4.12 -11.41
CA ARG A 45 -9.96 3.92 -12.66
C ARG A 45 -9.69 2.46 -12.94
N SER A 46 -9.45 1.67 -11.90
CA SER A 46 -9.34 0.21 -12.04
C SER A 46 -10.64 -0.42 -12.49
N LYS A 47 -11.77 -0.03 -11.89
CA LYS A 47 -13.08 -0.52 -12.29
C LYS A 47 -13.40 -0.14 -13.73
N GLU A 48 -13.15 1.11 -14.12
CA GLU A 48 -13.28 1.55 -15.51
C GLU A 48 -12.44 0.71 -16.46
N LEU A 49 -11.16 0.48 -16.14
CA LEU A 49 -10.27 -0.37 -16.94
C LEU A 49 -10.81 -1.80 -17.04
N LEU A 50 -11.24 -2.39 -15.93
CA LEU A 50 -11.80 -3.74 -15.91
C LEU A 50 -13.10 -3.80 -16.72
N CYS A 51 -13.96 -2.79 -16.62
CA CYS A 51 -15.17 -2.70 -17.45
C CYS A 51 -14.82 -2.62 -18.94
N VAL A 52 -13.78 -1.88 -19.33
CA VAL A 52 -13.31 -1.86 -20.72
C VAL A 52 -12.86 -3.26 -21.14
N LEU A 53 -12.06 -3.94 -20.32
CA LEU A 53 -11.58 -5.29 -20.61
C LEU A 53 -12.71 -6.34 -20.65
N ASP A 54 -13.75 -6.18 -19.84
CA ASP A 54 -14.92 -7.06 -19.75
C ASP A 54 -15.95 -6.80 -20.86
N PHE A 55 -16.10 -5.54 -21.31
CA PHE A 55 -17.10 -5.13 -22.31
C PHE A 55 -16.77 -5.59 -23.75
N PHE A 56 -15.51 -5.89 -24.05
CA PHE A 56 -15.10 -6.37 -25.37
C PHE A 56 -15.29 -7.89 -25.55
N ASP A 57 -16.39 -8.45 -25.05
CA ASP A 57 -16.97 -9.73 -25.51
C ASP A 57 -18.19 -9.45 -26.41
N PRO A 58 -18.01 -9.18 -27.73
CA PRO A 58 -19.11 -8.90 -28.63
C PRO A 58 -19.74 -10.18 -29.19
N SER A 59 -19.27 -11.37 -28.79
CA SER A 59 -19.61 -12.63 -29.46
C SER A 59 -20.32 -13.67 -28.57
N GLY A 60 -20.43 -13.43 -27.26
CA GLY A 60 -21.09 -14.38 -26.35
C GLY A 60 -20.34 -15.72 -26.22
N ILE A 61 -19.09 -15.77 -26.67
CA ILE A 61 -18.19 -16.91 -26.45
C ILE A 61 -17.37 -16.58 -25.21
N LYS A 62 -18.01 -16.83 -24.07
CA LYS A 62 -17.61 -16.53 -22.68
C LYS A 62 -16.33 -17.22 -22.19
N ASN A 63 -15.32 -17.46 -23.05
CA ASN A 63 -14.33 -18.51 -22.82
C ASN A 63 -12.83 -18.12 -22.91
N THR A 64 -12.43 -16.87 -23.18
CA THR A 64 -10.98 -16.57 -23.36
C THR A 64 -10.34 -15.69 -22.30
N CYS A 65 -11.05 -14.75 -21.68
CA CYS A 65 -10.48 -13.84 -20.67
C CYS A 65 -10.91 -14.23 -19.26
N SER A 66 -9.94 -14.55 -18.39
CA SER A 66 -10.21 -14.78 -16.96
C SER A 66 -9.81 -13.55 -16.13
N ILE A 67 -10.73 -13.03 -15.31
CA ILE A 67 -10.42 -11.99 -14.32
C ILE A 67 -10.32 -12.65 -12.95
N THR A 68 -9.12 -12.64 -12.37
CA THR A 68 -8.81 -13.31 -11.10
C THR A 68 -8.31 -12.30 -10.07
N SER A 69 -8.92 -12.31 -8.88
CA SER A 69 -8.39 -11.54 -7.74
C SER A 69 -7.25 -12.28 -7.07
N LEU A 70 -6.11 -11.60 -6.87
CA LEU A 70 -4.96 -12.06 -6.10
C LEU A 70 -4.94 -11.45 -4.68
N GLU A 71 -6.02 -10.79 -4.27
CA GLU A 71 -6.12 -10.10 -2.99
C GLU A 71 -5.80 -11.01 -1.80
N GLN A 72 -6.43 -12.19 -1.72
CA GLN A 72 -6.20 -13.12 -0.61
C GLN A 72 -4.77 -13.66 -0.60
N ILE A 73 -4.19 -13.89 -1.78
CA ILE A 73 -2.80 -14.32 -1.92
C ILE A 73 -1.86 -13.24 -1.37
N GLN A 74 -2.06 -11.97 -1.77
CA GLN A 74 -1.26 -10.86 -1.25
C GLN A 74 -1.43 -10.66 0.25
N ILE A 75 -2.64 -10.81 0.80
CA ILE A 75 -2.86 -10.73 2.26
C ILE A 75 -2.06 -11.82 2.98
N ASN A 76 -2.07 -13.05 2.47
CA ASN A 76 -1.30 -14.15 3.06
C ASN A 76 0.21 -13.86 2.99
N LEU A 77 0.71 -13.44 1.83
CA LEU A 77 2.12 -13.06 1.67
C LEU A 77 2.52 -11.91 2.61
N PHE A 78 1.65 -10.92 2.80
CA PHE A 78 1.90 -9.84 3.75
C PHE A 78 2.00 -10.38 5.19
N GLN A 79 1.07 -11.24 5.59
CA GLN A 79 1.08 -11.85 6.92
C GLN A 79 2.34 -12.70 7.14
N ASP A 80 2.76 -13.47 6.14
CA ASP A 80 3.95 -14.32 6.23
C ASP A 80 5.24 -13.51 6.24
N HIS A 81 5.43 -12.60 5.26
CA HIS A 81 6.68 -11.86 5.08
C HIS A 81 6.90 -10.73 6.09
N VAL A 82 5.82 -10.07 6.52
CA VAL A 82 5.90 -8.87 7.38
C VAL A 82 5.43 -9.16 8.80
N CYS A 83 4.41 -10.01 8.96
CA CYS A 83 3.81 -10.29 10.26
C CYS A 83 4.26 -11.63 10.86
N GLY A 84 5.29 -12.28 10.32
CA GLY A 84 5.83 -13.53 10.84
C GLY A 84 4.80 -14.67 10.88
N GLY A 85 3.87 -14.70 9.93
CA GLY A 85 2.76 -15.64 9.84
C GLY A 85 1.58 -15.34 10.77
N SER A 86 1.64 -14.24 11.53
CA SER A 86 0.54 -13.84 12.40
C SER A 86 -0.61 -13.24 11.60
N LYS A 87 -1.82 -13.74 11.84
CA LYS A 87 -3.04 -13.16 11.28
C LYS A 87 -3.36 -11.85 11.99
N VAL A 88 -3.10 -10.74 11.30
CA VAL A 88 -3.40 -9.39 11.78
C VAL A 88 -4.62 -8.82 11.06
N ASN A 89 -5.39 -7.97 11.75
CA ASN A 89 -6.48 -7.25 11.13
C ASN A 89 -5.96 -6.05 10.33
N ILE A 90 -6.18 -6.09 9.01
CA ILE A 90 -5.88 -4.97 8.11
C ILE A 90 -7.11 -4.06 8.04
N TYR A 91 -7.01 -2.85 8.59
CA TYR A 91 -8.10 -1.87 8.55
C TYR A 91 -8.14 -1.10 7.23
N GLN A 92 -6.97 -0.83 6.66
CA GLN A 92 -6.85 -0.15 5.38
C GLN A 92 -5.56 -0.55 4.69
N TYR A 93 -5.62 -0.65 3.36
CA TYR A 93 -4.48 -0.75 2.46
C TYR A 93 -4.53 0.38 1.43
N SER A 94 -3.38 0.96 1.08
CA SER A 94 -3.26 1.94 0.00
C SER A 94 -1.85 1.96 -0.60
N MET A 95 -1.77 1.95 -1.93
CA MET A 95 -0.59 2.29 -2.69
C MET A 95 -0.42 3.81 -2.67
N VAL A 96 0.67 4.28 -2.09
CA VAL A 96 0.98 5.70 -1.91
C VAL A 96 2.33 6.02 -2.52
N LEU A 97 2.52 7.28 -2.89
CA LEU A 97 3.85 7.81 -3.14
C LEU A 97 4.45 8.25 -1.80
N PHE A 98 5.60 7.67 -1.46
CA PHE A 98 6.31 7.93 -0.22
C PHE A 98 7.59 8.73 -0.48
N CYS A 99 7.83 9.72 0.37
CA CYS A 99 9.07 10.48 0.42
C CYS A 99 9.47 10.67 1.90
N GLN A 100 10.67 10.22 2.25
CA GLN A 100 11.29 10.51 3.55
C GLN A 100 12.27 11.67 3.39
N LYS A 101 12.26 12.61 4.36
CA LYS A 101 13.08 13.84 4.30
C LYS A 101 14.59 13.60 4.24
N ASP A 102 15.07 12.42 4.65
CA ASP A 102 16.49 12.10 4.69
C ASP A 102 17.09 11.79 3.30
N PHE A 103 16.24 11.58 2.27
CA PHE A 103 16.70 11.43 0.90
C PHE A 103 17.07 12.81 0.35
N LYS A 104 18.36 12.97 0.00
CA LYS A 104 18.95 14.21 -0.57
C LYS A 104 18.25 14.69 -1.85
N GLU A 105 17.47 13.82 -2.48
CA GLU A 105 16.56 14.13 -3.59
C GLU A 105 15.15 13.73 -3.15
N ASN A 106 14.16 14.62 -3.31
CA ASN A 106 12.75 14.36 -2.98
C ASN A 106 12.13 13.34 -3.96
N LEU A 107 12.68 12.12 -4.01
CA LEU A 107 12.21 11.04 -4.85
C LEU A 107 10.96 10.44 -4.21
N TRP A 108 9.87 10.48 -4.95
CA TRP A 108 8.61 9.85 -4.58
C TRP A 108 8.62 8.40 -5.07
N LEU A 109 8.63 7.45 -4.15
CA LEU A 109 8.64 6.03 -4.47
C LEU A 109 7.28 5.40 -4.14
N PRO A 110 6.73 4.53 -5.00
CA PRO A 110 5.50 3.82 -4.68
C PRO A 110 5.75 2.87 -3.51
N ARG A 111 4.88 2.93 -2.51
CA ARG A 111 4.88 2.08 -1.31
C ARG A 111 3.50 1.64 -0.93
N SER A 112 3.44 0.48 -0.30
CA SER A 112 2.23 -0.14 0.19
C SER A 112 2.04 0.24 1.63
N LEU A 113 1.06 1.09 1.88
CA LEU A 113 0.70 1.52 3.22
C LEU A 113 -0.38 0.60 3.78
N PHE A 114 -0.06 -0.08 4.87
CA PHE A 114 -0.99 -0.86 5.66
C PHE A 114 -1.28 -0.14 6.97
N VAL A 115 -2.57 -0.07 7.32
CA VAL A 115 -3.04 0.34 8.64
C VAL A 115 -3.52 -0.92 9.35
N LEU A 116 -2.77 -1.32 10.37
CA LEU A 116 -3.07 -2.45 11.24
C LEU A 116 -3.42 -1.95 12.64
N GLU A 117 -3.89 -2.85 13.49
CA GLU A 117 -4.03 -2.78 14.96
C GLU A 117 -3.13 -1.73 15.68
N GLY A 118 -3.44 -0.44 15.55
CA GLY A 118 -2.63 0.65 16.10
C GLY A 118 -1.31 0.96 15.38
N HIS A 119 -1.03 0.40 14.21
CA HIS A 119 0.25 0.55 13.49
C HIS A 119 0.06 0.97 12.03
N LEU A 120 1.02 1.74 11.52
CA LEU A 120 1.23 2.08 10.13
C LEU A 120 2.49 1.38 9.63
N LEU A 121 2.36 0.63 8.55
CA LEU A 121 3.47 -0.09 7.93
C LEU A 121 3.59 0.34 6.47
N LEU A 122 4.79 0.74 6.07
CA LEU A 122 5.15 0.97 4.68
C LEU A 122 5.98 -0.21 4.19
N CYS A 123 5.53 -0.81 3.10
CA CYS A 123 6.24 -1.93 2.48
C CYS A 123 6.62 -1.59 1.03
N THR A 124 7.75 -2.12 0.59
CA THR A 124 8.05 -2.28 -0.83
C THR A 124 7.38 -3.56 -1.33
N GLU A 125 6.74 -3.49 -2.49
CA GLU A 125 6.20 -4.65 -3.22
C GLU A 125 7.11 -5.02 -4.39
N ASP A 126 7.48 -6.30 -4.51
CA ASP A 126 8.09 -6.83 -5.73
C ASP A 126 7.02 -7.18 -6.76
N LEU A 127 6.56 -6.16 -7.48
CA LEU A 127 5.52 -6.31 -8.50
C LEU A 127 5.96 -7.14 -9.72
N MET A 128 7.26 -7.44 -9.87
CA MET A 128 7.71 -8.38 -10.92
C MET A 128 7.18 -9.79 -10.68
N GLN A 129 6.96 -10.14 -9.41
CA GLN A 129 6.44 -11.44 -9.00
C GLN A 129 4.90 -11.49 -9.01
N PHE A 130 4.20 -10.35 -9.11
CA PHE A 130 2.74 -10.26 -9.03
C PHE A 130 2.02 -11.11 -10.10
N GLY A 131 1.49 -12.28 -9.75
CA GLY A 131 0.79 -13.20 -10.66
C GLY A 131 0.19 -14.43 -9.96
N PRO A 132 -0.45 -15.36 -10.70
CA PRO A 132 -1.21 -16.47 -10.11
C PRO A 132 -0.36 -17.59 -9.51
N SER A 133 0.96 -17.55 -9.66
CA SER A 133 1.82 -18.68 -9.29
C SER A 133 2.11 -18.68 -7.79
N GLU A 134 1.41 -19.54 -7.05
CA GLU A 134 1.64 -19.82 -5.62
C GLU A 134 3.10 -20.22 -5.32
N ASN A 135 3.81 -20.80 -6.30
CA ASN A 135 5.22 -21.18 -6.20
C ASN A 135 6.22 -20.13 -6.76
N ALA A 136 5.75 -18.97 -7.27
CA ALA A 136 6.64 -17.95 -7.86
C ALA A 136 6.86 -16.73 -6.98
N PHE A 137 6.18 -16.65 -5.84
CA PHE A 137 6.47 -15.62 -4.86
C PHE A 137 7.65 -16.09 -4.00
N SER A 138 8.81 -15.50 -4.26
CA SER A 138 9.97 -15.50 -3.36
C SER A 138 9.50 -15.09 -1.95
N PRO A 139 10.20 -15.49 -0.87
CA PRO A 139 9.91 -15.10 0.51
C PRO A 139 9.93 -13.57 0.80
N THR A 140 9.94 -12.72 -0.24
CA THR A 140 10.22 -11.29 -0.17
C THR A 140 9.25 -10.45 -1.02
N TYR A 141 8.06 -10.95 -1.39
CA TYR A 141 7.09 -10.15 -2.17
C TYR A 141 6.75 -8.82 -1.48
N PHE A 142 6.55 -8.85 -0.16
CA PHE A 142 6.50 -7.67 0.67
C PHE A 142 7.78 -7.56 1.49
N LEU A 143 8.41 -6.40 1.46
CA LEU A 143 9.51 -6.05 2.34
C LEU A 143 9.10 -4.85 3.19
N LEU A 144 9.21 -4.97 4.51
CA LEU A 144 8.93 -3.86 5.42
C LEU A 144 10.01 -2.78 5.27
N ASP A 145 9.62 -1.59 4.80
CA ASP A 145 10.52 -0.45 4.67
C ASP A 145 10.56 0.35 5.98
N SER A 146 9.40 0.65 6.55
CA SER A 146 9.31 1.46 7.76
C SER A 146 7.99 1.21 8.50
N CYS A 147 8.00 1.37 9.82
CA CYS A 147 6.81 1.19 10.66
C CYS A 147 6.68 2.32 11.68
N CYS A 148 5.44 2.65 12.03
CA CYS A 148 5.10 3.66 13.01
C CYS A 148 3.88 3.22 13.82
N ALA A 149 3.94 3.26 15.15
CA ALA A 149 2.75 3.11 15.96
C ALA A 149 1.92 4.41 15.86
N VAL A 150 0.60 4.28 15.68
CA VAL A 150 -0.32 5.42 15.51
C VAL A 150 -0.25 6.37 16.71
N ILE A 151 -0.01 5.86 17.91
CA ILE A 151 0.14 6.65 19.14
C ILE A 151 1.37 7.57 19.14
N ASP A 152 2.40 7.23 18.37
CA ASP A 152 3.64 8.00 18.31
C ASP A 152 3.57 9.12 17.25
N VAL A 153 2.47 9.17 16.49
CA VAL A 153 2.20 10.25 15.54
C VAL A 153 1.87 11.54 16.29
N SER A 154 2.87 12.40 16.37
CA SER A 154 2.79 13.69 17.06
C SER A 154 2.08 14.78 16.26
N GLU A 155 2.20 14.75 14.93
CA GLU A 155 1.60 15.75 14.05
C GLU A 155 1.23 15.14 12.70
N MET A 156 0.07 15.52 12.20
CA MET A 156 -0.35 15.30 10.82
C MET A 156 -0.59 16.64 10.13
N ALA A 157 0.15 16.92 9.07
CA ALA A 157 -0.10 18.06 8.19
C ALA A 157 -0.70 17.59 6.87
N ILE A 158 -1.81 18.18 6.45
CA ILE A 158 -2.52 17.85 5.21
C ILE A 158 -2.33 19.02 4.24
N ASP A 159 -1.62 18.76 3.15
CA ASP A 159 -1.51 19.66 2.01
C ASP A 159 -2.71 19.41 1.08
N THR A 160 -3.50 20.46 0.87
CA THR A 160 -4.76 20.41 0.12
C THR A 160 -4.65 20.87 -1.34
N SER A 161 -3.42 21.07 -1.83
CA SER A 161 -3.12 21.37 -3.23
C SER A 161 -3.59 20.29 -4.21
N ASP A 162 -3.32 20.46 -5.51
CA ASP A 162 -3.81 19.60 -6.60
C ASP A 162 -3.49 18.10 -6.41
N SER A 163 -2.47 17.78 -5.63
CA SER A 163 -2.21 16.40 -5.20
C SER A 163 -2.22 16.29 -3.67
N PRO A 164 -3.22 15.63 -3.08
CA PRO A 164 -3.35 15.61 -1.63
C PRO A 164 -2.17 14.83 -1.02
N CYS A 165 -1.39 15.53 -0.20
CA CYS A 165 -0.21 15.01 0.46
C CYS A 165 -0.40 15.14 1.97
N ILE A 166 -0.01 14.11 2.70
CA ILE A 166 0.01 14.09 4.16
C ILE A 166 1.47 14.01 4.60
N ALA A 167 1.87 14.89 5.51
CA ALA A 167 3.10 14.73 6.26
C ALA A 167 2.77 14.22 7.67
N LEU A 168 3.31 13.07 8.04
CA LEU A 168 3.23 12.51 9.38
C LEU A 168 4.58 12.71 10.08
N SER A 169 4.55 13.30 11.26
CA SER A 169 5.75 13.47 12.09
C SER A 169 5.60 12.67 13.38
N PHE A 170 6.61 11.87 13.70
CA PHE A 170 6.62 11.02 14.88
C PHE A 170 8.04 10.86 15.41
N ARG A 171 8.14 10.50 16.69
CA ARG A 171 9.42 10.18 17.32
C ARG A 171 9.69 8.69 17.11
N HIS A 172 10.88 8.37 16.65
CA HIS A 172 11.36 7.04 16.25
C HIS A 172 10.67 5.87 16.97
N THR A 173 10.11 4.93 16.21
CA THR A 173 9.57 3.67 16.73
C THR A 173 10.48 2.48 16.41
N LEU A 174 10.67 1.65 17.43
CA LEU A 174 11.35 0.36 17.43
C LEU A 174 10.71 -0.65 16.46
N GLU A 175 11.42 -1.75 16.23
CA GLU A 175 11.03 -2.94 15.45
C GLU A 175 9.52 -3.24 15.52
N PHE A 176 8.87 -3.30 14.36
CA PHE A 176 7.54 -3.90 14.27
C PHE A 176 7.63 -5.36 14.71
N ARG A 177 7.04 -5.66 15.88
CA ARG A 177 6.87 -7.03 16.35
C ARG A 177 5.38 -7.35 16.31
N PRO A 178 4.91 -8.12 15.30
CA PRO A 178 3.55 -8.62 15.31
C PRO A 178 3.35 -9.39 16.61
N SER A 179 2.29 -9.04 17.36
CA SER A 179 2.06 -9.51 18.73
C SER A 179 2.17 -11.04 18.85
N GLU A 180 3.31 -11.54 19.34
CA GLU A 180 3.33 -12.82 20.04
C GLU A 180 2.44 -12.69 21.27
N LYS A 181 1.57 -13.67 21.51
CA LYS A 181 0.81 -13.79 22.76
C LYS A 181 1.73 -13.41 23.92
N ARG A 182 1.28 -12.47 24.78
CA ARG A 182 2.00 -11.98 25.96
C ARG A 182 2.53 -13.13 26.82
N TYR A 183 3.71 -13.64 26.52
CA TYR A 183 4.51 -14.41 27.45
C TYR A 183 5.52 -13.43 28.01
N THR A 184 5.26 -13.03 29.26
CA THR A 184 6.19 -12.30 30.10
C THR A 184 7.52 -13.03 30.12
N THR A 185 8.49 -12.51 29.37
CA THR A 185 9.89 -12.74 29.68
C THR A 185 10.50 -11.36 29.84
N GLU A 186 10.59 -10.95 31.10
CA GLU A 186 11.42 -9.83 31.53
C GLU A 186 12.86 -10.09 31.07
N HIS A 187 13.62 -8.99 30.91
CA HIS A 187 15.03 -8.90 30.49
C HIS A 187 15.27 -8.45 29.04
N ALA A 188 15.00 -7.16 28.79
CA ALA A 188 15.79 -6.37 27.86
C ALA A 188 16.30 -5.11 28.59
N HIS A 189 17.63 -4.92 28.60
CA HIS A 189 18.29 -3.77 29.22
C HIS A 189 17.82 -2.43 28.63
N PRO A 190 17.77 -1.35 29.43
CA PRO A 190 17.33 -0.04 28.95
C PRO A 190 18.44 0.59 28.10
N THR A 191 18.29 0.54 26.78
CA THR A 191 19.08 1.36 25.86
C THR A 191 18.71 2.84 26.07
N LYS A 192 19.71 3.66 26.41
CA LYS A 192 19.58 5.11 26.63
C LYS A 192 18.74 5.77 25.53
N LYS A 193 17.64 6.41 25.92
CA LYS A 193 16.87 7.34 25.07
C LYS A 193 17.75 8.56 24.74
N CYS A 194 18.48 8.49 23.63
CA CYS A 194 18.96 9.69 22.97
C CYS A 194 17.74 10.33 22.28
N ALA A 195 17.53 11.63 22.46
CA ALA A 195 16.46 12.36 21.78
C ALA A 195 16.76 12.36 20.27
N ALA A 196 16.27 11.35 19.57
CA ALA A 196 16.36 11.27 18.12
C ALA A 196 15.47 12.34 17.49
N ASP A 197 15.95 12.94 16.41
CA ASP A 197 15.17 13.90 15.63
C ASP A 197 13.86 13.25 15.15
N PRO A 198 12.76 14.02 15.08
CA PRO A 198 11.48 13.50 14.61
C PRO A 198 11.58 13.06 13.14
N VAL A 199 11.20 11.81 12.88
CA VAL A 199 11.09 11.28 11.53
C VAL A 199 9.83 11.87 10.89
N THR A 200 9.94 12.33 9.64
CA THR A 200 8.80 12.80 8.86
C THR A 200 8.57 11.90 7.65
N TRP A 201 7.40 11.27 7.58
CA TRP A 201 6.91 10.62 6.37
C TRP A 201 6.06 11.59 5.56
N LYS A 202 6.38 11.77 4.28
CA LYS A 202 5.47 12.41 3.32
C LYS A 202 4.82 11.34 2.47
N LEU A 203 3.50 11.33 2.47
CA LEU A 203 2.66 10.34 1.82
C LEU A 203 1.71 11.06 0.89
N LYS A 204 1.69 10.67 -0.39
CA LYS A 204 0.83 11.27 -1.39
C LYS A 204 -0.08 10.20 -1.98
N TRP A 205 -1.37 10.45 -1.90
CA TRP A 205 -2.39 9.63 -2.53
C TRP A 205 -2.75 10.20 -3.88
N PHE A 206 -3.33 9.33 -4.69
CA PHE A 206 -3.84 9.68 -6.01
C PHE A 206 -5.31 10.16 -5.97
N SER A 207 -5.99 10.03 -4.82
CA SER A 207 -7.38 10.44 -4.62
C SER A 207 -7.56 11.18 -3.28
N LYS A 208 -8.33 12.28 -3.31
CA LYS A 208 -8.71 13.06 -2.11
C LYS A 208 -9.58 12.25 -1.15
N ASP A 209 -10.49 11.44 -1.68
CA ASP A 209 -11.37 10.57 -0.88
C ASP A 209 -10.56 9.57 -0.03
N SER A 210 -9.52 8.97 -0.61
CA SER A 210 -8.63 8.05 0.10
C SER A 210 -7.89 8.74 1.24
N VAL A 211 -7.49 10.00 1.06
CA VAL A 211 -6.89 10.82 2.12
C VAL A 211 -7.86 11.05 3.26
N PHE A 212 -9.11 11.46 2.97
CA PHE A 212 -10.10 11.68 4.03
C PHE A 212 -10.41 10.42 4.81
N LYS A 213 -10.56 9.27 4.14
CA LYS A 213 -10.74 7.96 4.78
C LYS A 213 -9.58 7.61 5.69
N PHE A 214 -8.35 7.80 5.22
CA PHE A 214 -7.14 7.56 6.01
C PHE A 214 -7.08 8.47 7.24
N VAL A 215 -7.31 9.77 7.08
CA VAL A 215 -7.28 10.75 8.18
C VAL A 215 -8.35 10.41 9.23
N ALA A 216 -9.56 10.06 8.80
CA ALA A 216 -10.64 9.67 9.70
C ALA A 216 -10.29 8.38 10.48
N LEU A 217 -9.76 7.37 9.79
CA LEU A 217 -9.32 6.12 10.41
C LEU A 217 -8.21 6.36 11.43
N LEU A 218 -7.19 7.15 11.08
CA LEU A 218 -6.06 7.40 11.98
C LEU A 218 -6.50 8.17 13.23
N LYS A 219 -7.40 9.15 13.08
CA LYS A 219 -8.01 9.86 14.21
C LYS A 219 -8.80 8.92 15.12
N ALA A 220 -9.57 8.00 14.54
CA ALA A 220 -10.35 7.04 15.30
C ALA A 220 -9.45 6.09 16.12
N ILE A 221 -8.39 5.55 15.50
CA ILE A 221 -7.42 4.69 16.17
C ILE A 221 -6.67 5.46 17.25
N HIS A 222 -6.16 6.66 16.95
CA HIS A 222 -5.45 7.48 17.93
C HIS A 222 -6.34 7.84 19.13
N GLY A 223 -7.60 8.21 18.89
CA GLY A 223 -8.55 8.56 19.95
C GLY A 223 -8.93 7.39 20.86
N GLN A 224 -8.76 6.15 20.43
CA GLN A 224 -8.97 4.97 21.29
C GLN A 224 -7.79 4.69 22.21
N VAL A 225 -6.57 5.03 21.80
CA VAL A 225 -5.34 4.58 22.48
C VAL A 225 -4.62 5.71 23.21
N ALA A 226 -4.72 6.95 22.72
CA ALA A 226 -4.01 8.10 23.28
C ALA A 226 -4.94 9.01 24.10
N THR A 227 -4.42 9.53 25.20
CA THR A 227 -5.07 10.54 26.04
C THR A 227 -4.86 11.97 25.52
N SER A 228 -3.91 12.17 24.61
CA SER A 228 -3.60 13.46 23.99
C SER A 228 -4.44 13.73 22.74
N SER A 229 -4.67 15.00 22.42
CA SER A 229 -5.33 15.39 21.18
C SER A 229 -4.41 15.18 19.97
N PHE A 230 -4.96 14.64 18.89
CA PHE A 230 -4.25 14.44 17.63
C PHE A 230 -4.11 15.78 16.89
N LEU A 231 -2.89 16.34 16.82
CA LEU A 231 -2.66 17.63 16.17
C LEU A 231 -2.75 17.49 14.64
N VAL A 232 -3.76 18.12 14.05
CA VAL A 232 -3.93 18.19 12.59
C VAL A 232 -3.76 19.62 12.11
N ARG A 233 -2.82 19.83 11.19
CA ARG A 233 -2.62 21.10 10.49
C ARG A 233 -3.07 20.98 9.04
N TYR A 234 -3.68 22.04 8.52
CA TYR A 234 -4.02 22.15 7.10
C TYR A 234 -3.05 23.15 6.47
N GLY A 235 -2.31 22.69 5.47
CA GLY A 235 -1.42 23.52 4.65
C GLY A 235 -2.22 24.24 3.57
N SER A 236 -1.88 25.51 3.37
CA SER A 236 -2.32 26.36 2.27
C SER A 236 -1.52 26.09 1.01
#